data_AF-A0A4C2A2L3-F1
#
_entry.id   AF-A0A4C2A2L3-F1
#
_cell.length_a   1.000
_cell.length_b   1.000
_cell.length_c   1.000
_cell.angle_alpha   90.00
_cell.angle_beta   90.00
_cell.angle_gamma   90.00
#
_symmetry.space_group_name_H-M   'P 1'
#
loop_
_entity.id
_entity.type
_entity.pdbx_description
1 polymer ?
#
loop_
_entity_poly.entity_id
_entity_poly.type
_entity_poly.pdbx_seq_one_letter_code
_entity_poly.pdbx_strand_id
1 'polypeptide(L)'
;MPNNYENAMKRLITTEKKIDRDIELRNKYKEQMKALVNKGYAEKAPLHRTENRTWYLPHFPVINAMKPGKIRVVHDAAAKTKACRSTTIY
;
A
#
# COMPACT_ATOMS: atom_id res chain seq x y z
N MET A 1 19.60 -1.55 -9.54
CA MET A 1 18.76 -2.03 -8.41
C MET A 1 17.97 -3.24 -8.88
N PRO A 2 17.96 -4.38 -8.15
CA PRO A 2 17.01 -5.44 -8.46
C PRO A 2 15.60 -4.95 -8.13
N ASN A 3 14.70 -5.07 -9.10
CA ASN A 3 13.35 -4.55 -9.03
C ASN A 3 12.53 -5.30 -7.97
N ASN A 4 11.91 -4.61 -7.00
CA ASN A 4 11.05 -5.24 -5.98
C ASN A 4 9.61 -5.50 -6.46
N TYR A 5 9.37 -5.23 -7.74
CA TYR A 5 8.06 -5.33 -8.35
C TYR A 5 7.37 -6.67 -8.06
N GLU A 6 8.07 -7.79 -8.19
CA GLU A 6 7.48 -9.11 -8.04
C GLU A 6 7.00 -9.39 -6.61
N ASN A 7 7.78 -9.02 -5.59
CA ASN A 7 7.41 -9.20 -4.20
C ASN A 7 6.27 -8.26 -3.79
N ALA A 8 6.31 -7.01 -4.24
CA ALA A 8 5.25 -6.04 -3.99
C ALA A 8 3.94 -6.50 -4.65
N MET A 9 4.00 -7.03 -5.87
CA MET A 9 2.84 -7.54 -6.60
C MET A 9 2.24 -8.78 -5.94
N LYS A 10 3.06 -9.76 -5.51
CA LYS A 10 2.56 -10.94 -4.77
C LYS A 10 1.84 -10.56 -3.47
N ARG A 11 2.38 -9.59 -2.72
CA ARG A 11 1.75 -9.05 -1.50
C ARG A 11 0.44 -8.31 -1.81
N LEU A 12 0.42 -7.53 -2.89
CA LEU A 12 -0.78 -6.83 -3.36
C LEU A 12 -1.90 -7.82 -3.67
N ILE A 13 -1.63 -8.84 -4.49
CA ILE A 13 -2.62 -9.86 -4.88
C ILE A 13 -3.21 -10.56 -3.66
N THR A 14 -2.37 -10.89 -2.68
CA THR A 14 -2.83 -11.57 -1.45
C THR A 14 -3.70 -10.65 -0.60
N THR A 15 -3.38 -9.36 -0.58
CA THR A 15 -4.15 -8.33 0.11
C THR A 15 -5.50 -8.09 -0.57
N GLU A 16 -5.51 -7.95 -1.89
CA GLU A 16 -6.74 -7.83 -2.69
C GLU A 16 -7.64 -9.04 -2.49
N LYS A 17 -7.11 -10.26 -2.53
CA LYS A 17 -7.89 -11.48 -2.27
C LYS A 17 -8.52 -11.51 -0.87
N LYS A 18 -7.89 -10.89 0.13
CA LYS A 18 -8.48 -10.77 1.48
C LYS A 18 -9.58 -9.71 1.51
N ILE A 19 -9.34 -8.58 0.84
CA ILE A 19 -10.30 -7.49 0.72
C ILE A 19 -11.54 -7.93 -0.07
N ASP A 20 -11.37 -8.68 -1.16
CA ASP A 20 -12.50 -9.13 -1.98
C ASP A 20 -13.37 -10.18 -1.28
N ARG A 21 -12.80 -10.95 -0.34
CA ARG A 21 -13.59 -11.87 0.49
C ARG A 21 -14.48 -11.16 1.52
N ASP A 22 -14.10 -9.95 1.93
CA ASP A 22 -14.80 -9.19 2.97
C ASP A 22 -15.34 -7.88 2.37
N ILE A 23 -16.63 -7.91 2.02
CA ILE A 23 -17.33 -6.81 1.37
C ILE A 23 -17.33 -5.54 2.25
N GLU A 24 -17.42 -5.69 3.57
CA GLU A 24 -17.35 -4.55 4.48
C GLU A 24 -15.96 -3.94 4.51
N LEU A 25 -14.93 -4.79 4.57
CA LEU A 25 -13.54 -4.35 4.53
C LEU A 25 -13.26 -3.60 3.22
N ARG A 26 -13.77 -4.09 2.09
CA ARG A 26 -13.63 -3.46 0.77
C ARG A 26 -14.23 -2.06 0.69
N ASN A 27 -15.43 -1.88 1.23
CA ASN A 27 -16.10 -0.57 1.22
C ASN A 27 -15.34 0.45 2.07
N LYS A 28 -14.99 0.08 3.31
CA LYS A 28 -14.19 0.92 4.21
C LYS A 28 -12.80 1.21 3.63
N TYR A 29 -12.18 0.25 2.94
CA TYR A 29 -10.89 0.42 2.29
C TYR A 29 -10.95 1.43 1.14
N LYS A 30 -11.97 1.34 0.28
CA LYS A 30 -12.23 2.32 -0.78
C LYS A 30 -12.44 3.72 -0.21
N GLU A 31 -13.19 3.85 0.87
CA GLU A 31 -13.44 5.13 1.51
C GLU A 31 -12.16 5.75 2.07
N GLN A 32 -11.32 4.97 2.76
CA GLN A 32 -10.02 5.43 3.25
C GLN A 32 -9.08 5.84 2.12
N MET A 33 -9.02 5.06 1.02
CA MET A 33 -8.19 5.41 -0.13
C MET A 33 -8.67 6.72 -0.79
N LYS A 34 -9.99 6.89 -0.96
CA LYS A 34 -10.56 8.16 -1.43
C LYS A 34 -10.23 9.32 -0.50
N ALA A 35 -10.31 9.12 0.81
CA ALA A 35 -10.00 10.14 1.79
C ALA A 35 -8.51 10.54 1.76
N LEU A 36 -7.59 9.59 1.53
CA LEU A 36 -6.16 9.86 1.34
C LEU A 36 -5.91 10.76 0.13
N VAL A 37 -6.54 10.44 -1.01
CA VAL A 37 -6.43 11.24 -2.23
C VAL A 37 -7.07 12.61 -2.05
N ASN A 38 -8.27 12.68 -1.47
CA ASN A 38 -8.98 13.94 -1.29
C ASN A 38 -8.27 14.89 -0.30
N LYS A 39 -7.52 14.34 0.65
CA LYS A 39 -6.67 15.11 1.57
C LYS A 39 -5.32 15.51 0.97
N GLY A 40 -5.00 15.08 -0.25
CA GLY A 40 -3.72 15.36 -0.90
C GLY A 40 -2.54 14.56 -0.35
N TYR A 41 -2.77 13.55 0.49
CA TYR A 41 -1.70 12.65 0.97
C TYR A 41 -1.29 11.61 -0.07
N ALA A 42 -2.11 11.39 -1.10
CA ALA A 42 -1.83 10.46 -2.19
C ALA A 42 -2.26 11.05 -3.52
N GLU A 43 -1.40 10.94 -4.54
CA GLU A 43 -1.70 11.31 -5.92
C GLU A 43 -1.64 10.07 -6.81
N LYS A 44 -2.35 10.11 -7.94
CA LYS A 44 -2.26 9.05 -8.95
C LYS A 44 -0.85 9.03 -9.52
N ALA A 45 -0.17 7.89 -9.42
CA ALA A 45 1.18 7.76 -9.93
C ALA A 45 1.24 8.06 -11.45
N PRO A 46 2.30 8.74 -11.93
CA PRO A 46 2.48 9.02 -13.35
C PRO A 46 2.62 7.72 -14.15
N LEU A 47 2.07 7.70 -15.36
CA LEU A 47 2.15 6.52 -16.26
C LEU A 47 3.59 6.20 -16.66
N HIS A 48 4.45 7.22 -16.71
CA HIS A 48 5.84 7.08 -17.11
C HIS A 48 6.66 6.49 -15.96
N ARG A 49 6.96 5.20 -16.07
CA ARG A 49 7.86 4.52 -15.14
C ARG A 49 9.27 4.90 -15.49
N THR A 50 9.94 5.66 -14.64
CA THR A 50 11.39 5.82 -14.74
C THR A 50 12.00 4.48 -14.35
N GLU A 51 12.40 3.71 -15.35
CA GLU A 51 13.11 2.45 -15.15
C GLU A 51 14.33 2.72 -14.25
N ASN A 52 14.49 1.92 -13.20
CA ASN A 52 15.53 2.04 -12.15
C ASN A 52 15.34 3.06 -11.02
N ARG A 53 14.26 3.86 -10.98
CA ARG A 53 13.94 4.74 -9.82
C ARG A 53 12.55 4.54 -9.22
N THR A 54 11.79 3.57 -9.72
CA THR A 54 10.45 3.28 -9.21
C THR A 54 10.53 2.25 -8.08
N TRP A 55 10.04 2.63 -6.88
CA TRP A 55 9.91 1.74 -5.73
C TRP A 55 8.43 1.53 -5.40
N TYR A 56 8.08 0.30 -5.04
CA TYR A 56 6.72 -0.06 -4.66
C TYR A 56 6.68 -0.34 -3.16
N LEU A 57 5.90 0.45 -2.43
CA LEU A 57 5.58 0.14 -1.03
C LEU A 57 4.38 -0.80 -0.99
N PRO A 58 4.54 -2.03 -0.48
CA PRO A 58 3.40 -2.86 -0.18
C PRO A 58 2.56 -2.17 0.90
N HIS A 59 1.25 -2.19 0.70
CA HIS A 59 0.29 -1.65 1.65
C HIS A 59 -0.74 -2.72 1.99
N PHE A 60 -1.23 -2.70 3.23
CA PHE A 60 -2.28 -3.61 3.65
C PHE A 60 -3.23 -2.97 4.67
N PRO A 61 -4.51 -3.37 4.67
CA PRO A 61 -5.47 -2.93 5.67
C PRO A 61 -5.19 -3.64 7.00
N VAL A 62 -5.13 -2.86 8.07
CA VAL A 62 -5.12 -3.35 9.45
C VAL A 62 -6.42 -2.92 10.11
N ILE A 63 -7.16 -3.90 10.63
CA ILE A 63 -8.32 -3.67 11.47
C ILE A 63 -7.82 -3.60 12.91
N ASN A 64 -8.17 -2.52 13.62
CA ASN A 64 -7.91 -2.43 15.05
C ASN A 64 -9.12 -3.00 15.81
N ALA A 65 -8.92 -4.05 16.60
CA ALA A 65 -9.98 -4.67 17.41
C ALA A 65 -10.63 -3.69 18.42
N MET A 66 -9.87 -2.69 18.90
CA MET A 66 -10.42 -1.64 19.78
C MET A 66 -11.26 -0.58 19.04
N LYS A 67 -11.20 -0.53 17.70
CA LYS A 67 -12.01 0.38 16.88
C LYS A 67 -12.53 -0.38 15.64
N PRO A 68 -13.53 -1.27 15.80
CA PRO A 68 -14.02 -2.15 14.73
C PRO A 68 -14.61 -1.42 13.51
N GLY A 69 -14.83 -0.10 13.60
CA GLY A 69 -15.29 0.73 12.49
C GLY A 69 -14.18 1.32 11.59
N LYS A 70 -12.91 1.35 12.04
CA LYS A 70 -11.86 2.13 11.35
C LYS A 70 -10.69 1.25 10.90
N ILE A 71 -10.56 1.10 9.58
CA ILE A 71 -9.39 0.47 8.96
C ILE A 71 -8.25 1.49 8.88
N ARG A 72 -7.03 1.04 9.16
CA ARG A 72 -5.80 1.79 8.86
C ARG A 72 -5.11 1.13 7.67
N VAL A 73 -4.85 1.90 6.63
CA VAL A 73 -3.95 1.46 5.55
C VAL A 73 -2.53 1.65 6.07
N VAL A 74 -1.78 0.55 6.21
CA VAL A 74 -0.38 0.58 6.65
C VAL A 74 0.49 0.42 5.42
N HIS A 75 1.45 1.34 5.27
CA HIS A 75 2.50 1.25 4.27
C HIS A 75 3.72 0.63 4.93
N ASP A 76 4.12 -0.56 4.47
CA ASP A 76 5.28 -1.27 5.01
C ASP A 76 6.56 -0.72 4.34
N ALA A 77 7.05 0.40 4.87
CA ALA A 77 8.32 1.01 4.50
C ALA A 77 9.54 0.20 5.01
N ALA A 78 9.31 -0.78 5.89
CA ALA A 78 10.33 -1.68 6.41
C ALA A 78 10.49 -2.96 5.57
N ALA A 79 9.69 -3.13 4.51
CA ALA A 79 9.82 -4.23 3.57
C ALA A 79 11.24 -4.23 2.98
N LYS A 80 12.11 -5.08 3.54
CA LYS A 80 13.49 -5.25 3.11
C LYS A 80 13.50 -5.76 1.67
N THR A 81 13.64 -4.83 0.74
CA THR A 81 14.40 -5.08 -0.47
C THR A 81 15.86 -5.28 -0.08
N LYS A 82 16.65 -6.02 -0.87
CA LYS A 82 18.05 -6.36 -0.60
C LYS A 82 19.01 -5.15 -0.45
N ALA A 83 18.50 -3.94 -0.24
CA ALA A 83 19.28 -2.72 -0.06
C ALA A 83 18.56 -1.73 0.88
N CYS A 84 18.19 -2.15 2.09
CA CYS A 84 17.83 -1.17 3.12
C CYS A 84 19.12 -0.64 3.79
N ARG A 85 19.66 0.47 3.26
CA ARG A 85 20.18 1.54 4.11
C ARG A 85 19.09 2.60 4.17
N SER A 86 18.55 2.79 5.38
CA SER A 86 17.72 3.92 5.78
C SER A 86 18.22 5.21 5.12
N THR A 87 17.39 5.91 4.35
CA THR A 87 17.42 7.38 4.17
C THR A 87 16.20 7.84 3.35
N THR A 88 15.40 8.67 4.02
CA THR A 88 14.48 9.71 3.52
C THR A 88 13.21 9.34 2.77
N ILE A 89 12.12 9.82 3.39
CA ILE A 89 10.72 9.90 3.02
C ILE A 89 10.53 10.74 1.74
N TYR A 90 9.70 10.28 0.80
CA TYR A 90 8.65 11.06 0.11
C TYR A 90 7.53 10.10 -0.32
#